data_AF-A0AAX3YNB1-F1
#
_entry.id   AF-A0AAX3YNB1-F1
#
_cell.length_a   1.000
_cell.length_b   1.000
_cell.length_c   1.000
_cell.angle_alpha   90.00
_cell.angle_beta   90.00
_cell.angle_gamma   90.00
#
_symmetry.space_group_name_H-M   'P 1'
#
loop_
_entity.id
_entity.type
_entity.pdbx_description
1 polymer ?
#
loop_
_entity_poly.entity_id
_entity_poly.type
_entity_poly.pdbx_seq_one_letter_code
_entity_poly.pdbx_strand_id
1 'polypeptide(L)' 'MRYVPATDIVAQRDTASPRQLCSLAPLPAEAIARLHSDGQRDNLLHRT' A
#
# COMPACT_ATOMS: atom_id res chain seq x y z
N MET A 1 12.49 -0.71 22.20
CA MET A 1 11.11 -0.45 21.73
C MET A 1 10.78 -1.43 20.62
N ARG A 2 9.61 -2.07 20.63
CA ARG A 2 9.13 -2.91 19.52
C ARG A 2 8.13 -2.10 18.68
N TYR A 3 8.31 -2.08 17.37
CA TYR A 3 7.40 -1.42 16.43
C TYR A 3 6.43 -2.43 15.84
N VAL A 4 5.21 -1.99 15.58
CA VAL A 4 4.21 -2.77 14.84
C VAL A 4 4.16 -2.26 13.41
N PRO A 5 4.49 -3.08 12.39
CA PRO A 5 4.37 -2.66 11.00
C PRO A 5 2.89 -2.50 10.63
N ALA A 6 2.58 -1.44 9.89
CA ALA A 6 1.23 -1.15 9.42
C ALA A 6 1.26 -0.47 8.05
N THR A 7 0.18 -0.65 7.30
CA THR A 7 -0.05 0.03 6.03
C THR A 7 -1.03 1.19 6.20
N ASP A 8 -0.98 2.16 5.28
CA ASP A 8 -1.87 3.33 5.24
C ASP A 8 -3.25 3.05 4.60
N ILE A 9 -3.59 1.77 4.34
CA ILE A 9 -4.91 1.35 3.83
C ILE A 9 -6.04 1.89 4.71
N VAL A 10 -5.81 1.86 6.02
CA VAL A 10 -6.68 2.51 7.01
C VAL A 10 -5.90 3.67 7.61
N ALA A 11 -6.57 4.81 7.76
CA ALA A 11 -5.99 5.97 8.43
C ALA A 11 -5.49 5.57 9.83
N GLN A 12 -4.18 5.68 10.04
CA GLN A 12 -3.59 5.39 11.33
C GLN A 12 -3.84 6.57 12.26
N ARG A 13 -4.58 6.32 13.33
CA ARG A 13 -4.82 7.28 14.41
C ARG A 13 -3.88 6.98 15.58
N ASP A 14 -3.86 7.87 16.57
CA ASP A 14 -3.10 7.67 17.80
C ASP A 14 -3.36 6.27 18.37
N THR A 15 -2.31 5.46 18.39
CA THR A 15 -2.36 4.06 18.83
C THR A 15 -1.40 3.89 20.00
N ALA A 16 -1.79 3.05 20.96
CA ALA A 16 -1.03 2.82 22.19
C ALA A 16 0.36 2.19 21.94
N SER A 17 0.64 1.71 20.73
CA SER A 17 1.92 1.13 20.34
C SER A 17 2.52 1.91 19.16
N PRO A 18 3.83 2.24 19.21
CA PRO A 18 4.51 2.89 18.09
C PRO A 18 4.39 2.06 16.81
N ARG A 19 3.87 2.67 15.74
CA ARG A 19 3.74 2.02 14.42
C ARG A 19 4.87 2.41 13.49
N GLN A 20 5.31 1.45 12.69
CA GLN A 20 6.15 1.70 11.53
C GLN A 20 5.25 1.67 10.29
N LEU A 21 5.06 2.82 9.65
CA LEU A 21 4.13 2.95 8.53
C LEU A 21 4.83 2.65 7.20
N CYS A 22 4.23 1.78 6.41
CA CYS A 22 4.56 1.58 5.00
C CYS A 22 3.42 2.16 4.17
N SER A 23 3.72 3.19 3.37
CA SER A 23 2.70 3.72 2.44
C SER A 23 2.52 2.76 1.28
N LEU A 24 1.26 2.42 1.00
CA LEU A 24 0.87 1.66 -0.18
C LEU A 24 0.37 2.56 -1.30
N ALA A 25 0.20 3.87 -1.10
CA ALA A 25 -0.41 4.79 -2.06
C ALA A 25 0.05 4.64 -3.54
N PRO A 26 1.33 4.36 -3.85
CA PRO A 26 1.77 4.11 -5.22
C PRO A 26 1.11 2.88 -5.88
N LEU A 27 0.81 1.82 -5.12
CA LEU A 27 0.27 0.57 -5.65
C LEU A 27 -1.19 0.71 -6.16
N PRO A 28 -2.15 1.26 -5.38
CA PRO A 28 -3.48 1.53 -5.89
C PRO A 28 -3.46 2.55 -7.04
N ALA A 29 -2.61 3.57 -6.99
CA ALA A 29 -2.51 4.56 -8.06
C ALA A 29 -2.13 3.90 -9.40
N GLU A 30 -1.13 3.01 -9.38
CA GLU A 30 -0.74 2.27 -10.58
C GLU A 30 -1.77 1.22 -11.00
N ALA A 31 -2.40 0.52 -10.05
CA ALA A 31 -3.51 -0.39 -10.33
C ALA A 31 -4.66 0.33 -11.05
N ILE A 32 -5.03 1.53 -10.59
CA ILE A 32 -6.05 2.38 -11.20
C ILE A 32 -5.64 2.80 -12.60
N ALA A 33 -4.39 3.27 -12.80
CA ALA A 33 -3.90 3.66 -14.11
C ALA A 33 -3.95 2.50 -15.12
N ARG A 34 -3.60 1.30 -14.69
CA ARG A 34 -3.65 0.07 -15.51
C ARG A 34 -5.09 -0.35 -15.84
N LEU A 35 -5.98 -0.33 -14.84
CA LEU A 35 -7.42 -0.57 -15.02
C LEU A 35 -8.06 0.40 -16.02
N HIS A 36 -7.71 1.68 -15.94
CA HIS A 36 -8.22 2.71 -16.86
C HIS A 36 -7.70 2.56 -18.29
N SER A 37 -6.58 1.88 -18.48
CA SER A 37 -5.90 1.77 -19.79
C SER A 37 -6.13 0.42 -20.48
N ASP A 38 -7.07 -0.42 -20.00
CA ASP A 38 -7.23 -1.85 -20.38
C ASP A 38 -5.92 -2.67 -20.27
N GLY A 39 -4.95 -2.16 -19.51
CA GLY A 39 -3.64 -2.78 -19.34
C GLY A 39 -3.69 -3.84 -18.27
N GLN A 40 -3.80 -5.11 -18.67
CA GLN A 40 -3.45 -6.34 -17.92
C GLN A 40 -3.21 -6.14 -16.40
N ARG A 41 -4.23 -6.46 -15.59
CA ARG A 41 -4.22 -6.34 -14.11
C ARG A 41 -3.12 -7.16 -13.41
N ASP A 42 -2.62 -8.20 -14.06
CA ASP A 42 -1.91 -9.30 -13.38
C ASP A 42 -0.42 -9.03 -13.11
N ASN A 43 0.17 -7.99 -13.71
CA ASN A 43 1.60 -7.68 -13.56
C ASN A 43 1.94 -6.74 -12.38
N LEU A 44 1.00 -6.43 -11.50
CA LEU A 44 1.26 -5.54 -10.36
C LEU A 44 2.08 -6.21 -9.24
N LEU A 45 2.05 -7.55 -9.17
CA LEU A 45 2.65 -8.32 -8.07
C LEU A 45 4.02 -8.94 -8.40
N HIS A 46 4.56 -8.71 -9.62
CA HIS A 46 5.87 -9.26 -10.01
C HIS A 46 6.66 -8.32 -10.91
N ARG A 47 7.79 -7.82 -10.37
CA ARG A 47 9.02 -7.58 -11.14
C ARG A 47 10.21 -7.73 -10.18
N THR A 48 10.79 -8.92 -10.16
CA THR A 48 12.16 -9.16 -9.67
C THR A 48 13.15 -8.38 -10.52
#